data_AF-A0A671WEJ6-F1
#
_entry.id   AF-A0A671WEJ6-F1
#
_cell.length_a   1.000
_cell.length_b   1.000
_cell.length_c   1.000
_cell.angle_alpha   90.00
_cell.angle_beta   90.00
_cell.angle_gamma   90.00
#
_symmetry.space_group_name_H-M   'P 1'
#
loop_
_entity.id
_entity.type
_entity.pdbx_description
1 polymer ?
#
loop_
_entity_poly.entity_id
_entity_poly.type
_entity_poly.pdbx_seq_one_letter_code
_entity_poly.pdbx_strand_id
1 'polypeptide(L)'
;MDNFQTVLRFFMNQKATIGYSFMALLTIGGERVFSMVSFQCPCNHDQNFAYGLTFLLGPAAVLLVMGLFFSTRLWRLYTGCCLNPMKLCPRGNCFGCLRVLMDIFTGACVAPIMWLSVALLNGTFYECAVSGLDDNLVVDLFCKNKTIKCREELARVPCDRSKLSSEERMELLLMFRAQSQILGWCIVITASIVGLLGTCCTNCRSKVSFLQLTFWKRYVEKEKERFDVFAVDYATKLAERNLQSFFENKDPEPFPFPNHKAWEEISSLYTFSRSEQYYSTLQRYVERTDRDFTPEKRPVMELEHGIEMS
;
A
#
# COMPACT_ATOMS: atom_id res chain seq x y z
N MET A 1 36.77 -3.44 7.29
CA MET A 1 35.73 -2.57 6.70
C MET A 1 35.10 -3.17 5.44
N ASP A 2 35.86 -3.91 4.63
CA ASP A 2 35.38 -4.50 3.36
C ASP A 2 34.34 -5.62 3.53
N ASN A 3 34.45 -6.43 4.59
CA ASN A 3 33.45 -7.45 4.91
C ASN A 3 32.11 -6.82 5.29
N PHE A 4 32.13 -5.71 6.03
CA PHE A 4 30.92 -4.97 6.39
C PHE A 4 30.30 -4.32 5.15
N GLN A 5 31.09 -3.71 4.26
CA GLN A 5 30.58 -3.20 2.98
C GLN A 5 30.02 -4.29 2.08
N THR A 6 30.62 -5.49 2.06
CA THR A 6 30.13 -6.64 1.28
C THR A 6 28.78 -7.12 1.79
N VAL A 7 28.64 -7.23 3.10
CA VAL A 7 27.37 -7.56 3.76
C VAL A 7 26.33 -6.47 3.49
N LEU A 8 26.69 -5.19 3.62
CA LEU A 8 25.78 -4.07 3.33
C LEU A 8 25.33 -4.06 1.86
N ARG A 9 26.23 -4.36 0.91
CA ARG A 9 25.89 -4.51 -0.51
C ARG A 9 24.93 -5.68 -0.75
N PHE A 10 25.10 -6.78 -0.03
CA PHE A 10 24.17 -7.91 -0.11
C PHE A 10 22.77 -7.52 0.39
N PHE A 11 22.68 -6.86 1.56
CA PHE A 11 21.41 -6.35 2.09
C PHE A 11 20.74 -5.34 1.15
N MET A 12 21.51 -4.43 0.55
CA MET A 12 21.00 -3.44 -0.39
C MET A 12 20.51 -4.07 -1.70
N ASN A 13 21.21 -5.10 -2.22
CA ASN A 13 20.80 -5.82 -3.42
C ASN A 13 19.54 -6.67 -3.22
N GLN A 14 19.29 -7.14 -1.99
CA GLN A 14 18.15 -8.01 -1.64
C GLN A 14 17.08 -7.30 -0.79
N LYS A 15 17.08 -5.96 -0.75
CA LYS A 15 16.21 -5.16 0.11
C LYS A 15 14.73 -5.51 0.00
N ALA A 16 14.24 -5.81 -1.21
CA ALA A 16 12.86 -6.22 -1.44
C ALA A 16 12.54 -7.60 -0.83
N THR A 17 13.39 -8.59 -1.10
CA THR A 17 13.25 -9.96 -0.56
C THR A 17 13.27 -9.94 0.97
N ILE A 18 14.23 -9.23 1.55
CA ILE A 18 14.38 -9.11 3.01
C ILE A 18 13.18 -8.40 3.63
N GLY A 19 12.68 -7.35 2.97
CA GLY A 19 11.46 -6.66 3.39
C GLY A 19 10.23 -7.58 3.42
N TYR A 20 10.03 -8.40 2.39
CA TYR A 20 8.93 -9.37 2.36
C TYR A 20 9.08 -10.48 3.40
N SER A 21 10.29 -11.04 3.57
CA SER A 21 10.54 -12.04 4.61
C SER A 21 10.30 -11.49 6.01
N PHE A 22 10.74 -10.26 6.30
CA PHE A 22 10.49 -9.61 7.58
C PHE A 22 9.00 -9.33 7.81
N MET A 23 8.28 -8.85 6.80
CA MET A 23 6.83 -8.69 6.88
C MET A 23 6.12 -10.02 7.15
N ALA A 24 6.53 -11.11 6.51
CA ALA A 24 5.95 -12.43 6.75
C ALA A 24 6.16 -12.88 8.20
N LEU A 25 7.37 -12.72 8.76
CA LEU A 25 7.67 -13.03 10.15
C LEU A 25 6.83 -12.20 11.13
N LEU A 26 6.71 -10.89 10.88
CA LEU A 26 5.86 -10.02 11.69
C LEU A 26 4.39 -10.41 11.61
N THR A 27 3.92 -10.82 10.44
CA THR A 27 2.52 -11.26 10.24
C THR A 27 2.24 -12.54 11.04
N ILE A 28 3.17 -13.51 11.00
CA ILE A 28 3.07 -14.75 11.80
C ILE A 28 3.10 -14.43 13.29
N GLY A 29 4.03 -13.58 13.75
CA GLY A 29 4.11 -13.17 15.15
C GLY A 29 2.85 -12.43 15.61
N GLY A 30 2.36 -11.49 14.81
CA GLY A 30 1.16 -10.71 15.10
C GLY A 30 -0.09 -11.59 15.19
N GLU A 31 -0.28 -12.49 14.23
CA GLU A 31 -1.41 -13.44 14.24
C GLU A 31 -1.40 -14.32 15.50
N ARG A 32 -0.22 -14.82 15.90
CA ARG A 32 -0.07 -15.62 17.12
C ARG A 32 -0.41 -14.83 18.38
N VAL A 33 -0.03 -13.56 18.45
CA VAL A 33 -0.38 -12.69 19.58
C VAL A 33 -1.89 -12.46 19.62
N PHE A 34 -2.53 -12.10 18.50
CA PHE A 34 -3.98 -11.85 18.47
C PHE A 34 -4.80 -13.11 18.82
N SER A 35 -4.41 -14.26 18.26
CA SER A 35 -5.11 -15.53 18.48
C SER A 35 -4.93 -16.08 19.91
N MET A 36 -3.75 -15.93 20.52
CA MET A 36 -3.52 -16.43 21.89
C MET A 36 -3.96 -15.47 22.99
N VAL A 37 -3.86 -14.16 22.77
CA VAL A 37 -4.02 -13.17 23.86
C VAL A 37 -5.41 -12.54 23.89
N SER A 38 -6.05 -12.34 22.73
CA SER A 38 -7.30 -11.58 22.65
C SER A 38 -8.51 -12.37 22.15
N PHE A 39 -8.27 -13.44 21.38
CA PHE A 39 -9.36 -14.12 20.70
C PHE A 39 -9.98 -15.22 21.56
N GLN A 40 -11.22 -15.01 21.97
CA GLN A 40 -12.07 -16.02 22.57
C GLN A 40 -13.43 -15.97 21.86
N CYS A 41 -13.84 -17.08 21.24
CA CYS A 41 -15.12 -17.14 20.54
C CYS A 41 -16.27 -16.99 21.56
N PRO A 42 -17.28 -16.13 21.32
CA PRO A 42 -18.33 -15.84 22.30
C PRO A 42 -19.35 -16.98 22.48
N CYS A 43 -19.33 -17.99 21.62
CA CYS A 43 -20.21 -19.18 21.67
C CYS A 43 -21.70 -18.83 21.55
N ASN A 44 -22.00 -17.74 20.85
CA ASN A 44 -23.33 -17.22 20.64
C ASN A 44 -23.60 -17.17 19.14
N HIS A 45 -24.67 -17.84 18.71
CA HIS A 45 -25.01 -18.04 17.30
C HIS A 45 -24.95 -16.73 16.49
N ASP A 46 -25.60 -15.68 17.00
CA ASP A 46 -25.75 -14.41 16.26
C ASP A 46 -24.46 -13.57 16.24
N GLN A 47 -23.53 -13.81 17.17
CA GLN A 47 -22.32 -13.00 17.33
C GLN A 47 -21.06 -13.69 16.78
N ASN A 48 -21.03 -15.01 16.73
CA ASN A 48 -19.88 -15.81 16.29
C ASN A 48 -19.39 -15.42 14.89
N PHE A 49 -20.32 -15.27 13.94
CA PHE A 49 -20.00 -14.88 12.57
C PHE A 49 -19.34 -13.50 12.50
N ALA A 50 -19.99 -12.49 13.09
CA ALA A 50 -19.48 -11.12 13.09
C ALA A 50 -18.15 -11.00 13.84
N TYR A 51 -18.01 -11.68 14.98
CA TYR A 51 -16.79 -11.67 15.79
C TYR A 51 -15.61 -12.31 15.06
N GLY A 52 -15.77 -13.54 14.57
CA GLY A 52 -14.73 -14.24 13.82
C GLY A 52 -14.32 -13.50 12.55
N LEU A 53 -15.29 -12.95 11.80
CA LEU A 53 -15.00 -12.18 10.59
C LEU A 53 -14.29 -10.85 10.89
N THR A 54 -14.61 -10.20 12.01
CA THR A 54 -13.95 -8.96 12.42
C THR A 54 -12.46 -9.18 12.71
N PHE A 55 -12.11 -10.26 13.41
CA PHE A 55 -10.70 -10.60 13.66
C PHE A 55 -9.97 -11.09 12.40
N LEU A 56 -10.70 -11.68 11.45
CA LEU A 56 -10.13 -12.08 10.17
C LEU A 56 -9.88 -10.88 9.24
N LEU A 57 -10.88 -10.02 9.01
CA LEU A 57 -10.84 -8.92 8.03
C LEU A 57 -10.36 -7.58 8.61
N GLY A 58 -10.56 -7.34 9.91
CA GLY A 58 -10.23 -6.07 10.56
C GLY A 58 -8.75 -5.71 10.43
N PRO A 59 -7.82 -6.58 10.86
CA PRO A 59 -6.39 -6.33 10.68
C PRO A 59 -5.98 -6.22 9.21
N ALA A 60 -6.61 -6.99 8.31
CA ALA A 60 -6.38 -6.86 6.86
C ALA A 60 -6.77 -5.47 6.34
N ALA A 61 -7.89 -4.91 6.79
CA ALA A 61 -8.33 -3.56 6.42
C ALA A 61 -7.39 -2.49 6.96
N VAL A 62 -6.93 -2.61 8.21
CA VAL A 62 -5.94 -1.68 8.80
C VAL A 62 -4.63 -1.73 8.02
N LEU A 63 -4.13 -2.93 7.69
CA LEU A 63 -2.92 -3.12 6.89
C LEU A 63 -3.06 -2.52 5.48
N LEU A 64 -4.24 -2.62 4.87
CA LEU A 64 -4.52 -2.01 3.57
C LEU A 64 -4.43 -0.49 3.65
N VAL A 65 -5.07 0.13 4.65
CA VAL A 65 -5.03 1.58 4.87
C VAL A 65 -3.60 2.05 5.11
N MET A 66 -2.82 1.34 5.94
CA MET A 66 -1.42 1.64 6.17
C MET A 66 -0.58 1.50 4.89
N GLY A 67 -0.83 0.46 4.09
CA GLY A 67 -0.16 0.26 2.79
C GLY A 67 -0.43 1.40 1.80
N LEU A 68 -1.66 1.93 1.81
CA LEU A 68 -2.00 3.12 1.03
C LEU A 68 -1.31 4.38 1.57
N PHE A 69 -1.29 4.57 2.90
CA PHE A 69 -0.65 5.73 3.54
C PHE A 69 0.86 5.81 3.26
N PHE A 70 1.56 4.69 3.18
CA PHE A 70 3.00 4.67 2.86
C PHE A 70 3.31 4.71 1.35
N SER A 71 2.29 4.73 0.48
CA SER A 71 2.49 4.76 -0.97
C SER A 71 2.85 6.15 -1.47
N THR A 72 4.12 6.38 -1.79
CA THR A 72 4.57 7.63 -2.44
C THR A 72 3.93 7.88 -3.79
N ARG A 73 3.56 6.81 -4.52
CA ARG A 73 2.83 6.92 -5.79
C ARG A 73 1.42 7.47 -5.59
N LEU A 74 0.74 7.08 -4.50
CA LEU A 74 -0.57 7.61 -4.14
C LEU A 74 -0.50 9.12 -3.87
N TRP A 75 0.46 9.55 -3.05
CA TRP A 75 0.64 10.97 -2.74
C TRP A 75 1.02 11.79 -3.97
N ARG A 76 1.88 11.27 -4.87
CA ARG A 76 2.19 11.95 -6.14
C ARG A 76 0.96 12.13 -7.03
N LEU A 77 -0.02 11.24 -6.95
CA LEU A 77 -1.27 11.34 -7.68
C LEU A 77 -2.21 12.36 -7.03
N TYR A 78 -2.43 12.27 -5.72
CA TYR A 78 -3.43 13.09 -5.01
C TYR A 78 -2.97 14.52 -4.68
N THR A 79 -1.68 14.75 -4.41
CA THR A 79 -1.16 16.07 -4.04
C THR A 79 -1.31 17.05 -5.20
N GLY A 80 -2.11 18.10 -5.00
CA GLY A 80 -2.41 19.10 -6.03
C GLY A 80 -3.61 18.76 -6.93
N CYS A 81 -4.42 17.75 -6.60
CA CYS A 81 -5.61 17.38 -7.38
C CYS A 81 -6.66 18.52 -7.45
N CYS A 82 -6.83 19.31 -6.38
CA CYS A 82 -7.76 20.44 -6.37
C CYS A 82 -7.27 21.64 -7.20
N LEU A 83 -5.96 21.73 -7.47
CA LEU A 83 -5.35 22.77 -8.30
C LEU A 83 -5.45 22.42 -9.79
N ASN A 84 -5.29 21.13 -10.12
CA ASN A 84 -5.32 20.65 -11.48
C ASN A 84 -5.96 19.25 -11.55
N PRO A 85 -7.30 19.14 -11.68
CA PRO A 85 -8.00 17.84 -11.70
C PRO A 85 -7.61 16.98 -12.90
N MET A 86 -7.04 17.58 -13.95
CA MET A 86 -6.55 16.88 -15.14
C MET A 86 -5.27 16.07 -14.88
N LYS A 87 -4.62 16.26 -13.72
CA LYS A 87 -3.42 15.50 -13.29
C LYS A 87 -3.76 14.04 -12.94
N LEU A 88 -4.97 13.79 -12.43
CA LEU A 88 -5.45 12.45 -12.09
C LEU A 88 -5.78 11.65 -13.34
N CYS A 89 -6.67 12.20 -14.18
CA CYS A 89 -7.07 11.58 -15.43
C CYS A 89 -7.07 12.63 -16.56
N PRO A 90 -6.09 12.60 -17.48
CA PRO A 90 -6.13 13.43 -18.69
C PRO A 90 -7.38 13.11 -19.52
N ARG A 91 -8.01 14.14 -20.12
CA ARG A 91 -9.20 13.97 -20.98
C ARG A 91 -9.00 12.82 -21.97
N GLY A 92 -9.87 11.81 -21.89
CA GLY A 92 -9.91 10.68 -22.82
C GLY A 92 -9.12 9.43 -22.42
N ASN A 93 -8.39 9.40 -21.28
CA ASN A 93 -7.59 8.24 -20.87
C ASN A 93 -7.99 7.62 -19.51
N CYS A 94 -9.28 7.30 -19.34
CA CYS A 94 -9.80 6.63 -18.14
C CYS A 94 -9.06 5.31 -17.84
N PHE A 95 -8.70 4.55 -18.89
CA PHE A 95 -7.98 3.28 -18.75
C PHE A 95 -6.56 3.44 -18.17
N GLY A 96 -5.86 4.51 -18.52
CA GLY A 96 -4.57 4.85 -17.90
C GLY A 96 -4.71 5.18 -16.41
N CYS A 97 -5.75 5.93 -16.07
CA CYS A 97 -6.07 6.32 -14.70
C CYS A 97 -6.36 5.07 -13.82
N LEU A 98 -7.23 4.19 -14.30
CA LEU A 98 -7.54 2.91 -13.64
C LEU A 98 -6.31 2.03 -13.49
N ARG A 99 -5.44 1.97 -14.51
CA ARG A 99 -4.20 1.18 -14.44
C ARG A 99 -3.28 1.67 -13.32
N VAL A 100 -3.10 2.99 -13.16
CA VAL A 100 -2.27 3.56 -12.09
C VAL A 100 -2.86 3.26 -10.71
N LEU A 101 -4.17 3.42 -10.55
CA LEU A 101 -4.85 3.09 -9.29
C LEU A 101 -4.74 1.61 -8.94
N MET A 102 -4.92 0.72 -9.93
CA MET A 102 -4.76 -0.73 -9.73
C MET A 102 -3.32 -1.10 -9.35
N ASP A 103 -2.32 -0.45 -9.96
CA ASP A 103 -0.90 -0.67 -9.63
C ASP A 103 -0.59 -0.24 -8.18
N ILE A 104 -1.13 0.90 -7.73
CA ILE A 104 -1.02 1.35 -6.33
C ILE A 104 -1.70 0.35 -5.38
N PHE A 105 -2.92 -0.07 -5.70
CA PHE A 105 -3.69 -0.98 -4.87
C PHE A 105 -3.04 -2.37 -4.77
N THR A 106 -2.54 -2.89 -5.88
CA THR A 106 -1.82 -4.19 -5.92
C THR A 106 -0.61 -4.18 -4.98
N GLY A 107 0.13 -3.07 -4.91
CA GLY A 107 1.23 -2.91 -3.95
C GLY A 107 0.77 -2.87 -2.49
N ALA A 108 -0.36 -2.21 -2.21
CA ALA A 108 -0.92 -2.10 -0.86
C ALA A 108 -1.55 -3.42 -0.35
N CYS A 109 -2.03 -4.29 -1.24
CA CYS A 109 -2.67 -5.57 -0.90
C CYS A 109 -1.71 -6.67 -0.43
N VAL A 110 -0.39 -6.49 -0.56
CA VAL A 110 0.58 -7.53 -0.18
C VAL A 110 0.46 -7.92 1.29
N ALA A 111 0.44 -6.94 2.21
CA ALA A 111 0.30 -7.19 3.65
C ALA A 111 -1.07 -7.79 4.04
N PRO A 112 -2.21 -7.27 3.56
CA PRO A 112 -3.52 -7.89 3.76
C PRO A 112 -3.60 -9.36 3.30
N ILE A 113 -3.05 -9.68 2.12
CA ILE A 113 -3.04 -11.06 1.59
C ILE A 113 -2.19 -11.98 2.48
N MET A 114 -1.02 -11.52 2.92
CA MET A 114 -0.18 -12.27 3.85
C MET A 114 -0.91 -12.54 5.17
N TRP A 115 -1.56 -11.53 5.75
CA TRP A 115 -2.36 -11.69 6.98
C TRP A 115 -3.46 -12.73 6.81
N LEU A 116 -4.29 -12.60 5.77
CA LEU A 116 -5.39 -13.53 5.53
C LEU A 116 -4.90 -14.97 5.35
N SER A 117 -3.78 -15.14 4.65
CA SER A 117 -3.16 -16.46 4.45
C SER A 117 -2.76 -17.08 5.78
N VAL A 118 -2.05 -16.33 6.64
CA VAL A 118 -1.59 -16.83 7.94
C VAL A 118 -2.78 -17.11 8.88
N ALA A 119 -3.74 -16.19 8.97
CA ALA A 119 -4.93 -16.33 9.81
C ALA A 119 -5.78 -17.54 9.41
N LEU A 120 -5.98 -17.77 8.11
CA LEU A 120 -6.72 -18.94 7.60
C LEU A 120 -5.95 -20.26 7.79
N LEU A 121 -4.62 -20.25 7.69
CA LEU A 121 -3.82 -21.45 7.98
C LEU A 121 -3.85 -21.83 9.47
N ASN A 122 -3.97 -20.86 10.38
CA ASN A 122 -4.21 -21.13 11.80
C ASN A 122 -5.62 -21.68 12.04
N GLY A 123 -6.64 -21.08 11.41
CA GLY A 123 -8.01 -21.58 11.35
C GLY A 123 -8.96 -21.13 12.46
N THR A 124 -8.43 -20.59 13.56
CA THR A 124 -9.21 -20.22 14.76
C THR A 124 -10.29 -19.16 14.51
N PHE A 125 -9.99 -18.12 13.72
CA PHE A 125 -10.99 -17.09 13.38
C PHE A 125 -12.07 -17.63 12.44
N TYR A 126 -11.69 -18.51 11.50
CA TYR A 126 -12.62 -19.14 10.57
C TYR A 126 -13.55 -20.12 11.27
N GLU A 127 -13.01 -20.97 12.16
CA GLU A 127 -13.78 -21.90 12.98
C GLU A 127 -14.89 -21.18 13.77
N CYS A 128 -14.57 -20.04 14.40
CA CYS A 128 -15.58 -19.24 15.10
C CYS A 128 -16.58 -18.62 14.12
N ALA A 129 -16.13 -18.03 13.00
CA ALA A 129 -17.02 -17.39 12.04
C ALA A 129 -18.03 -18.37 11.41
N VAL A 130 -17.54 -19.53 10.94
CA VAL A 130 -18.35 -20.53 10.25
C VAL A 130 -19.38 -21.19 11.18
N SER A 131 -19.08 -21.27 12.48
CA SER A 131 -19.99 -21.82 13.49
C SER A 131 -21.25 -20.98 13.73
N GLY A 132 -21.24 -19.70 13.36
CA GLY A 132 -22.38 -18.78 13.47
C GLY A 132 -23.07 -18.47 12.14
N LEU A 133 -22.83 -19.26 11.08
CA LEU A 133 -23.54 -19.11 9.80
C LEU A 133 -24.98 -19.59 9.94
N ASP A 134 -25.93 -18.76 9.46
CA ASP A 134 -27.36 -19.08 9.43
C ASP A 134 -27.83 -19.58 8.04
N ASP A 135 -26.88 -19.85 7.13
CA ASP A 135 -27.22 -20.34 5.79
C ASP A 135 -27.60 -21.83 5.84
N ASN A 136 -28.89 -22.11 5.60
CA ASN A 136 -29.44 -23.46 5.61
C ASN A 136 -28.69 -24.44 4.71
N LEU A 137 -28.23 -24.01 3.53
CA LEU A 137 -27.55 -24.88 2.58
C LEU A 137 -26.16 -25.28 3.06
N VAL A 138 -25.44 -24.32 3.65
CA VAL A 138 -24.07 -24.52 4.14
C VAL A 138 -24.08 -25.31 5.45
N VAL A 139 -25.03 -25.01 6.34
CA VAL A 139 -25.20 -25.72 7.62
C VAL A 139 -25.63 -27.17 7.40
N ASP A 140 -26.51 -27.44 6.44
CA ASP A 140 -26.92 -28.82 6.10
C ASP A 140 -25.77 -29.64 5.52
N LEU A 141 -24.80 -28.99 4.87
CA LEU A 141 -23.57 -29.66 4.40
C LEU A 141 -22.69 -30.12 5.58
N PHE A 142 -22.60 -29.30 6.64
CA PHE A 142 -21.81 -29.61 7.84
C PHE A 142 -22.48 -30.66 8.72
N CYS A 143 -23.80 -30.57 8.86
CA CYS A 143 -24.60 -31.48 9.68
C CYS A 143 -25.25 -32.61 8.86
N LYS A 144 -24.69 -32.99 7.70
CA LYS A 144 -25.26 -34.03 6.84
C LYS A 144 -25.34 -35.35 7.59
N ASN A 145 -26.55 -35.93 7.66
CA ASN A 145 -26.87 -37.13 8.45
C ASN A 145 -26.72 -36.97 9.99
N LYS A 146 -26.61 -35.74 10.51
CA LYS A 146 -26.59 -35.45 11.95
C LYS A 146 -27.97 -35.00 12.44
N THR A 147 -28.20 -35.10 13.75
CA THR A 147 -29.45 -34.69 14.41
C THR A 147 -29.70 -33.18 14.29
N ILE A 148 -30.96 -32.72 14.41
CA ILE A 148 -31.32 -31.29 14.52
C ILE A 148 -30.48 -30.56 15.60
N LYS A 149 -30.07 -31.28 16.66
CA LYS A 149 -29.15 -30.82 17.70
C LYS A 149 -27.79 -30.32 17.18
N CYS A 150 -27.31 -30.81 16.03
CA CYS A 150 -26.07 -30.37 15.40
C CYS A 150 -26.15 -28.90 14.99
N ARG A 151 -27.28 -28.49 14.41
CA ARG A 151 -27.54 -27.11 14.00
C ARG A 151 -27.61 -26.17 15.20
N GLU A 152 -28.37 -26.55 16.23
CA GLU A 152 -28.58 -25.72 17.42
C GLU A 152 -27.29 -25.52 18.25
N GLU A 153 -26.42 -26.53 18.27
CA GLU A 153 -25.20 -26.51 19.10
C GLU A 153 -23.93 -26.15 18.29
N LEU A 154 -24.04 -25.89 16.98
CA LEU A 154 -22.91 -25.59 16.09
C LEU A 154 -22.08 -24.40 16.59
N ALA A 155 -22.75 -23.32 17.01
CA ALA A 155 -22.13 -22.11 17.54
C ALA A 155 -21.31 -22.34 18.82
N ARG A 156 -21.53 -23.46 19.53
CA ARG A 156 -20.82 -23.81 20.76
C ARG A 156 -19.67 -24.80 20.55
N VAL A 157 -19.55 -25.36 19.35
CA VAL A 157 -18.49 -26.33 18.98
C VAL A 157 -17.08 -25.75 19.19
N PRO A 158 -16.76 -24.49 18.79
CA PRO A 158 -15.44 -23.90 19.01
C PRO A 158 -15.07 -23.64 20.48
N CYS A 159 -16.05 -23.74 21.38
CA CYS A 159 -15.92 -23.30 22.77
C CYS A 159 -15.86 -24.44 23.79
N ASP A 160 -15.88 -25.70 23.34
CA ASP A 160 -15.96 -26.87 24.22
C ASP A 160 -17.20 -26.88 25.15
N ARG A 161 -18.27 -26.17 24.75
CA ARG A 161 -19.53 -26.05 25.52
C ARG A 161 -20.74 -26.68 24.81
N SER A 162 -20.52 -27.35 23.69
CA SER A 162 -21.60 -28.00 22.95
C SER A 162 -22.08 -29.25 23.69
N LYS A 163 -23.38 -29.54 23.56
CA LYS A 163 -24.00 -30.79 24.09
C LYS A 163 -23.80 -32.00 23.17
N LEU A 164 -22.99 -31.87 22.13
CA LEU A 164 -22.65 -32.95 21.19
C LEU A 164 -21.68 -33.93 21.84
N SER A 165 -21.61 -35.15 21.31
CA SER A 165 -20.58 -36.09 21.73
C SER A 165 -19.19 -35.54 21.40
N SER A 166 -18.17 -35.93 22.19
CA SER A 166 -16.80 -35.46 21.97
C SER A 166 -16.27 -35.83 20.58
N GLU A 167 -16.72 -36.96 20.02
CA GLU A 167 -16.33 -37.42 18.68
C GLU A 167 -16.93 -36.52 17.59
N GLU A 168 -18.23 -36.23 17.64
CA GLU A 168 -18.90 -35.37 16.66
C GLU A 168 -18.33 -33.94 16.68
N ARG A 169 -18.04 -33.42 17.88
CA ARG A 169 -17.43 -32.09 18.04
C ARG A 169 -16.04 -32.04 17.40
N MET A 170 -15.21 -33.06 17.65
CA MET A 170 -13.85 -33.11 17.09
C MET A 170 -13.88 -33.25 15.56
N GLU A 171 -14.81 -34.05 15.03
CA GLU A 171 -15.03 -34.20 13.59
C GLU A 171 -15.38 -32.86 12.93
N LEU A 172 -16.32 -32.10 13.51
CA LEU A 172 -16.71 -30.77 13.02
C LEU A 172 -15.56 -29.77 13.08
N LEU A 173 -14.79 -29.75 14.18
CA LEU A 173 -13.62 -28.88 14.31
C LEU A 173 -12.54 -29.20 13.28
N LEU A 174 -12.24 -30.48 13.06
CA LEU A 174 -11.28 -30.93 12.04
C LEU A 174 -11.74 -30.52 10.65
N MET A 175 -13.03 -30.63 10.35
CA MET A 175 -13.62 -30.20 9.08
C MET A 175 -13.47 -28.70 8.87
N PHE A 176 -13.86 -27.87 9.86
CA PHE A 176 -13.72 -26.41 9.77
C PHE A 176 -12.27 -25.98 9.60
N ARG A 177 -11.36 -26.60 10.35
CA ARG A 177 -9.93 -26.33 10.25
C ARG A 177 -9.37 -26.71 8.88
N ALA A 178 -9.76 -27.87 8.34
CA ALA A 178 -9.35 -28.30 7.01
C ALA A 178 -9.86 -27.35 5.93
N GLN A 179 -11.13 -26.92 6.01
CA GLN A 179 -11.69 -25.92 5.09
C GLN A 179 -10.94 -24.60 5.15
N SER A 180 -10.64 -24.10 6.35
CA SER A 180 -9.84 -22.89 6.53
C SER A 180 -8.45 -23.02 5.90
N GLN A 181 -7.77 -24.14 6.12
CA GLN A 181 -6.43 -24.38 5.57
C GLN A 181 -6.43 -24.50 4.04
N ILE A 182 -7.46 -25.15 3.47
CA ILE A 182 -7.65 -25.21 2.02
C ILE A 182 -7.82 -23.79 1.45
N LEU A 183 -8.70 -22.98 2.05
CA LEU A 183 -8.89 -21.59 1.65
C LEU A 183 -7.60 -20.76 1.77
N GLY A 184 -6.84 -20.94 2.86
CA GLY A 184 -5.55 -20.30 3.06
C GLY A 184 -4.55 -20.64 1.95
N TRP A 185 -4.41 -21.92 1.60
CA TRP A 185 -3.55 -22.35 0.49
C TRP A 185 -4.05 -21.88 -0.87
N CYS A 186 -5.36 -21.87 -1.11
CA CYS A 186 -5.95 -21.31 -2.33
C CYS A 186 -5.54 -19.84 -2.51
N ILE A 187 -5.64 -19.02 -1.46
CA ILE A 187 -5.21 -17.61 -1.51
C ILE A 187 -3.72 -17.50 -1.85
N VAL A 188 -2.86 -18.28 -1.19
CA VAL A 188 -1.41 -18.26 -1.44
C VAL A 188 -1.09 -18.62 -2.89
N ILE A 189 -1.67 -19.72 -3.41
CA ILE A 189 -1.44 -20.19 -4.77
C ILE A 189 -1.96 -19.17 -5.79
N THR A 190 -3.20 -18.71 -5.64
CA THR A 190 -3.80 -17.73 -6.56
C THR A 190 -3.03 -16.41 -6.54
N ALA A 191 -2.67 -15.88 -5.38
CA ALA A 191 -1.88 -14.65 -5.27
C ALA A 191 -0.49 -14.79 -5.91
N SER A 192 0.17 -15.95 -5.74
CA SER A 192 1.47 -16.23 -6.35
C SER A 192 1.39 -16.28 -7.88
N ILE A 193 0.39 -16.98 -8.42
CA ILE A 193 0.16 -17.08 -9.88
C ILE A 193 -0.19 -15.71 -10.46
N VAL A 194 -1.12 -14.98 -9.84
CA VAL A 194 -1.51 -13.63 -10.28
C VAL A 194 -0.32 -12.66 -10.23
N GLY A 195 0.49 -12.72 -9.17
CA GLY A 195 1.71 -11.90 -9.04
C GLY A 195 2.74 -12.20 -10.13
N LEU A 196 2.98 -13.49 -10.43
CA LEU A 196 3.89 -13.91 -11.49
C LEU A 196 3.38 -13.47 -12.87
N LEU A 197 2.11 -13.76 -13.19
CA LEU A 197 1.49 -13.37 -14.46
C LEU A 197 1.47 -11.85 -14.64
N GLY A 198 1.11 -11.11 -13.58
CA GLY A 198 1.13 -9.64 -13.59
C GLY A 198 2.53 -9.08 -13.87
N THR A 199 3.55 -9.66 -13.24
CA THR A 199 4.95 -9.27 -13.47
C THR A 199 5.39 -9.60 -14.89
N CYS A 200 5.09 -10.80 -15.39
CA CYS A 200 5.38 -11.22 -16.75
C CYS A 200 4.70 -10.30 -17.78
N CYS A 201 3.40 -10.05 -17.64
CA CYS A 201 2.65 -9.15 -18.52
C CYS A 201 3.21 -7.73 -18.49
N THR A 202 3.60 -7.22 -17.32
CA THR A 202 4.20 -5.88 -17.18
C THR A 202 5.54 -5.79 -17.89
N ASN A 203 6.39 -6.80 -17.73
CA ASN A 203 7.69 -6.87 -18.40
C ASN A 203 7.55 -7.08 -19.91
N CYS A 204 6.64 -7.94 -20.38
CA CYS A 204 6.38 -8.16 -21.81
C CYS A 204 5.80 -6.93 -22.50
N ARG A 205 4.98 -6.14 -21.81
CA ARG A 205 4.40 -4.88 -22.33
C ARG A 205 5.34 -3.68 -22.14
N SER A 206 6.53 -3.88 -21.57
CA SER A 206 7.51 -2.82 -21.40
C SER A 206 7.92 -2.26 -22.77
N LYS A 207 8.00 -0.92 -22.87
CA LYS A 207 8.47 -0.25 -24.08
C LYS A 207 9.99 -0.31 -24.25
N VAL A 208 10.71 -0.69 -23.19
CA VAL A 208 12.18 -0.71 -23.07
C VAL A 208 12.70 -2.12 -22.78
N SER A 209 13.95 -2.38 -23.16
CA SER A 209 14.63 -3.65 -22.90
C SER A 209 14.98 -3.81 -21.41
N PHE A 210 15.32 -5.03 -21.00
CA PHE A 210 15.65 -5.35 -19.60
C PHE A 210 16.83 -4.54 -19.04
N LEU A 211 17.92 -4.40 -19.81
CA LEU A 211 19.10 -3.62 -19.38
C LEU A 211 18.76 -2.13 -19.24
N GLN A 212 18.02 -1.59 -20.21
CA GLN A 212 17.57 -0.19 -20.14
C GLN A 212 16.62 0.05 -18.98
N LEU A 213 15.71 -0.88 -18.69
CA LEU A 213 14.82 -0.81 -17.53
C LEU A 213 15.62 -0.84 -16.21
N THR A 214 16.66 -1.66 -16.15
CA THR A 214 17.53 -1.75 -14.96
C THR A 214 18.33 -0.47 -14.76
N PHE A 215 18.86 0.10 -15.84
CA PHE A 215 19.50 1.42 -15.80
C PHE A 215 18.52 2.51 -15.34
N TRP A 216 17.32 2.54 -15.91
CA TRP A 216 16.27 3.50 -15.56
C TRP A 216 15.93 3.45 -14.06
N LYS A 217 15.74 2.25 -13.48
CA LYS A 217 15.50 2.11 -12.04
C LYS A 217 16.63 2.70 -11.19
N ARG A 218 17.89 2.44 -11.57
CA ARG A 218 19.08 2.99 -10.86
C ARG A 218 19.19 4.49 -11.01
N TYR A 219 18.88 5.03 -12.19
CA TYR A 219 18.88 6.47 -12.43
C TYR A 219 17.89 7.17 -11.51
N VAL A 220 16.64 6.70 -11.45
CA VAL A 220 15.59 7.30 -10.59
C VAL A 220 15.95 7.23 -9.10
N GLU A 221 16.56 6.13 -8.65
CA GLU A 221 17.02 6.00 -7.27
C GLU A 221 18.12 7.02 -6.95
N LYS A 222 19.13 7.15 -7.83
CA LYS A 222 20.23 8.12 -7.65
C LYS A 222 19.77 9.56 -7.81
N GLU A 223 18.84 9.83 -8.72
CA GLU A 223 18.22 11.14 -8.89
C GLU A 223 17.52 11.56 -7.60
N LYS A 224 16.76 10.66 -6.96
CA LYS A 224 16.11 10.94 -5.68
C LYS A 224 17.13 11.24 -4.56
N GLU A 225 18.13 10.38 -4.40
CA GLU A 225 19.18 10.60 -3.38
C GLU A 225 19.88 11.96 -3.56
N ARG A 226 20.20 12.33 -4.81
CA ARG A 226 20.83 13.62 -5.10
C ARG A 226 19.87 14.78 -4.92
N PHE A 227 18.62 14.63 -5.33
CA PHE A 227 17.58 15.64 -5.16
C PHE A 227 17.41 15.99 -3.67
N ASP A 228 17.34 14.99 -2.79
CA ASP A 228 17.19 15.22 -1.35
C ASP A 228 18.38 16.00 -0.77
N VAL A 229 19.61 15.65 -1.17
CA VAL A 229 20.82 16.39 -0.76
C VAL A 229 20.81 17.84 -1.23
N PHE A 230 20.45 18.10 -2.50
CA PHE A 230 20.35 19.45 -3.04
C PHE A 230 19.21 20.25 -2.39
N ALA A 231 18.06 19.62 -2.13
CA ALA A 231 16.92 20.26 -1.49
C ALA A 231 17.27 20.72 -0.07
N VAL A 232 17.98 19.89 0.70
CA VAL A 232 18.45 20.25 2.05
C VAL A 232 19.44 21.41 1.99
N ASP A 233 20.44 21.36 1.11
CA ASP A 233 21.43 22.44 0.95
C ASP A 233 20.78 23.79 0.61
N TYR A 234 19.85 23.80 -0.36
CA TYR A 234 19.14 25.03 -0.74
C TYR A 234 18.17 25.52 0.34
N ALA A 235 17.54 24.62 1.10
CA ALA A 235 16.69 24.99 2.23
C ALA A 235 17.52 25.66 3.34
N THR A 236 18.70 25.11 3.66
CA THR A 236 19.62 25.69 4.65
C THR A 236 20.07 27.09 4.23
N LYS A 237 20.53 27.26 2.99
CA LYS A 237 20.94 28.58 2.46
C LYS A 237 19.82 29.61 2.50
N LEU A 238 18.59 29.21 2.15
CA LEU A 238 17.44 30.10 2.19
C LEU A 238 17.08 30.49 3.64
N ALA A 239 17.15 29.54 4.57
CA ALA A 239 16.90 29.81 5.99
C ALA A 239 17.96 30.75 6.58
N GLU A 240 19.25 30.50 6.31
CA GLU A 240 20.36 31.36 6.77
C GLU A 240 20.21 32.79 6.23
N ARG A 241 19.97 32.96 4.92
CA ARG A 241 19.74 34.27 4.31
C ARG A 241 18.61 35.04 4.99
N ASN A 242 17.48 34.36 5.24
CA ASN A 242 16.31 34.98 5.87
C ASN A 242 16.57 35.37 7.32
N LEU A 243 17.21 34.49 8.10
CA LEU A 243 17.57 34.77 9.48
C LEU A 243 18.56 35.93 9.57
N GLN A 244 19.57 35.96 8.70
CA GLN A 244 20.54 37.05 8.66
C GLN A 244 19.88 38.39 8.33
N SER A 245 19.03 38.42 7.29
CA SER A 245 18.31 39.63 6.89
C SER A 245 17.38 40.13 8.02
N PHE A 246 16.72 39.21 8.74
CA PHE A 246 15.85 39.53 9.86
C PHE A 246 16.62 40.12 11.06
N PHE A 247 17.70 39.47 11.51
CA PHE A 247 18.47 39.93 12.67
C PHE A 247 19.32 41.17 12.38
N GLU A 248 19.77 41.36 11.14
CA GLU A 248 20.49 42.56 10.71
C GLU A 248 19.58 43.70 10.24
N ASN A 249 18.26 43.47 10.17
CA ASN A 249 17.26 44.41 9.65
C ASN A 249 17.62 44.97 8.26
N LYS A 250 17.95 44.08 7.32
CA LYS A 250 18.32 44.40 5.93
C LYS A 250 17.36 43.75 4.94
N ASP A 251 17.23 44.36 3.76
CA ASP A 251 16.53 43.72 2.65
C ASP A 251 17.27 42.46 2.19
N PRO A 252 16.55 41.34 1.94
CA PRO A 252 17.18 40.09 1.57
C PRO A 252 17.70 40.10 0.13
N GLU A 253 18.87 39.49 -0.09
CA GLU A 253 19.42 39.32 -1.43
C GLU A 253 18.54 38.42 -2.32
N PRO A 254 18.49 38.67 -3.65
CA PRO A 254 17.74 37.84 -4.59
C PRO A 254 18.20 36.37 -4.55
N PHE A 255 17.27 35.44 -4.38
CA PHE A 255 17.54 34.00 -4.38
C PHE A 255 16.78 33.35 -5.54
N PRO A 256 17.47 32.92 -6.62
CA PRO A 256 16.78 32.32 -7.77
C PRO A 256 16.18 30.98 -7.36
N PHE A 257 14.87 30.85 -7.54
CA PHE A 257 14.13 29.64 -7.22
C PHE A 257 13.28 29.19 -8.42
N PRO A 258 13.08 27.88 -8.63
CA PRO A 258 12.15 27.41 -9.65
C PRO A 258 10.74 27.95 -9.36
N ASN A 259 10.05 28.38 -10.42
CA ASN A 259 8.68 28.87 -10.29
C ASN A 259 7.68 27.73 -9.99
N HIS A 260 6.46 28.08 -9.60
CA HIS A 260 5.43 27.10 -9.23
C HIS A 260 5.13 26.10 -10.37
N LYS A 261 5.11 26.56 -11.64
CA LYS A 261 4.87 25.70 -12.80
C LYS A 261 5.94 24.62 -12.94
N ALA A 262 7.21 24.96 -12.73
CA ALA A 262 8.32 24.02 -12.75
C ALA A 262 8.13 22.90 -11.71
N TRP A 263 7.77 23.27 -10.47
CA TRP A 263 7.49 22.33 -9.39
C TRP A 263 6.30 21.41 -9.71
N GLU A 264 5.24 21.95 -10.30
CA GLU A 264 4.07 21.18 -10.67
C GLU A 264 4.39 20.14 -11.76
N GLU A 265 5.17 20.51 -12.77
CA GLU A 265 5.52 19.66 -13.92
C GLU A 265 6.43 18.49 -13.51
N ILE A 266 7.48 18.75 -12.72
CA ILE A 266 8.38 17.68 -12.26
C ILE A 266 7.67 16.70 -11.31
N SER A 267 6.61 17.14 -10.64
CA SER A 267 5.81 16.31 -9.74
C SER A 267 4.83 15.36 -10.44
N SER A 268 4.61 15.52 -11.75
CA SER A 268 3.68 14.68 -12.53
C SER A 268 4.08 13.19 -12.53
N LEU A 269 3.12 12.30 -12.77
CA LEU A 269 3.41 10.88 -12.95
C LEU A 269 4.15 10.66 -14.27
N TYR A 270 5.30 9.99 -14.17
CA TYR A 270 6.12 9.74 -15.34
C TYR A 270 5.66 8.50 -16.10
N THR A 271 5.47 8.62 -17.42
CA THR A 271 5.26 7.50 -18.33
C THR A 271 6.25 7.56 -19.47
N PHE A 272 7.02 6.48 -19.66
CA PHE A 272 8.01 6.42 -20.73
C PHE A 272 7.37 6.44 -22.13
N SER A 273 7.94 7.24 -23.03
CA SER A 273 7.62 7.29 -24.45
C SER A 273 8.85 6.96 -25.29
N ARG A 274 8.68 6.22 -26.41
CA ARG A 274 9.81 5.95 -27.32
C ARG A 274 10.28 7.19 -28.08
N SER A 275 9.40 8.18 -28.24
CA SER A 275 9.70 9.45 -28.91
C SER A 275 10.53 10.40 -28.05
N GLU A 276 10.51 10.24 -26.73
CA GLU A 276 11.18 11.10 -25.76
C GLU A 276 11.98 10.19 -24.80
N GLN A 277 13.29 10.02 -25.02
CA GLN A 277 14.15 9.10 -24.26
C GLN A 277 14.57 9.65 -22.89
N TYR A 278 13.63 10.20 -22.13
CA TYR A 278 13.86 10.66 -20.77
C TYR A 278 13.63 9.52 -19.76
N TYR A 279 14.25 9.61 -18.59
CA TYR A 279 14.11 8.63 -17.51
C TYR A 279 13.34 9.19 -16.31
N SER A 280 13.14 10.51 -16.25
CA SER A 280 12.32 11.17 -15.23
C SER A 280 11.62 12.40 -15.79
N THR A 281 10.63 12.90 -15.05
CA THR A 281 9.97 14.17 -15.32
C THR A 281 10.91 15.35 -15.14
N LEU A 282 11.86 15.27 -14.20
CA LEU A 282 12.89 16.28 -13.98
C LEU A 282 13.87 16.35 -15.15
N GLN A 283 14.35 15.21 -15.63
CA GLN A 283 15.19 15.15 -16.83
C GLN A 283 14.45 15.73 -18.03
N ARG A 284 13.19 15.34 -18.24
CA ARG A 284 12.36 15.87 -19.32
C ARG A 284 12.20 17.40 -19.22
N TYR A 285 11.99 17.94 -18.01
CA TYR A 285 11.88 19.37 -17.79
C TYR A 285 13.19 20.11 -18.13
N VAL A 286 14.33 19.56 -17.73
CA VAL A 286 15.64 20.16 -17.99
C VAL A 286 16.03 20.03 -19.47
N GLU A 287 15.78 18.93 -20.14
CA GLU A 287 16.24 18.74 -21.53
C GLU A 287 15.30 19.36 -22.59
N ARG A 288 14.14 19.88 -22.20
CA ARG A 288 13.27 20.67 -23.09
C ARG A 288 13.91 22.03 -23.41
N THR A 289 13.84 22.41 -24.68
CA THR A 289 14.39 23.66 -25.24
C THR A 289 13.52 24.90 -24.97
N ASP A 290 12.25 24.71 -24.59
CA ASP A 290 11.25 25.78 -24.45
C ASP A 290 10.94 26.05 -22.96
N ARG A 291 11.92 26.57 -22.21
CA ARG A 291 11.76 26.82 -20.76
C ARG A 291 11.26 28.24 -20.52
N ASP A 292 10.13 28.39 -19.83
CA ASP A 292 9.67 29.65 -19.22
C ASP A 292 10.61 30.04 -18.05
N PHE A 293 11.81 30.52 -18.36
CA PHE A 293 12.75 31.06 -17.36
C PHE A 293 12.49 32.57 -17.15
N THR A 294 11.28 32.92 -16.72
CA THR A 294 11.00 34.27 -16.21
C THR A 294 10.92 34.19 -14.67
N PRO A 295 11.93 34.70 -13.93
CA PRO A 295 11.82 34.81 -12.49
C PRO A 295 10.67 35.77 -12.17
N GLU A 296 9.60 35.24 -11.57
CA GLU A 296 8.43 36.03 -11.17
C GLU A 296 8.85 36.96 -10.03
N LYS A 297 9.18 38.22 -10.36
CA LYS A 297 9.18 39.31 -9.39
C LYS A 297 7.72 39.63 -9.07
N ARG A 298 7.09 38.89 -8.16
CA ARG A 298 5.88 39.35 -7.49
C ARG A 298 6.20 39.63 -6.03
N PRO A 299 6.22 40.91 -5.60
CA PRO A 299 6.10 41.22 -4.19
C PRO A 299 4.73 40.76 -3.72
N VAL A 300 4.69 39.95 -2.66
CA VAL A 300 3.47 39.70 -1.90
C VAL A 300 3.15 41.00 -1.15
N MET A 301 2.32 41.84 -1.74
CA MET A 301 1.54 42.85 -1.04
C MET A 301 0.16 42.90 -1.70
N GLU A 302 -0.78 42.13 -1.17
CA GLU A 302 -2.20 42.48 -1.31
C GLU A 302 -2.43 43.71 -0.42
N LEU A 303 -2.39 44.88 -1.04
CA LEU A 303 -2.83 46.13 -0.45
C LEU A 303 -4.37 46.12 -0.44
N GLU A 304 -4.96 45.79 0.70
CA GLU A 304 -6.30 46.29 1.04
C GLU A 304 -6.22 47.83 1.02
N HIS A 305 -6.89 48.50 0.08
CA HIS A 305 -7.63 49.74 0.33
C HIS A 305 -8.43 50.19 -0.90
N GLY A 306 -9.71 50.49 -0.68
CA GLY A 306 -10.41 51.52 -1.44
C GLY A 306 -11.53 51.05 -2.37
N ILE A 307 -12.67 50.64 -1.81
CA ILE A 307 -13.97 50.84 -2.45
C ILE A 307 -14.46 52.22 -2.03
N GLU A 308 -14.43 53.18 -2.95
CA GLU A 308 -15.19 54.43 -3.02
C GLU A 308 -15.03 54.93 -4.48
N MET A 309 -16.00 55.33 -5.28
CA MET A 309 -17.45 55.51 -5.17
C MET A 309 -18.06 55.39 -6.58
N SER A 310 -19.32 54.96 -6.66
CA SER A 310 -20.36 55.48 -7.56
C SER A 310 -21.72 55.16 -6.95
#